data_AF-Q8BYL6-F1
#
_entry.id   AF-Q8BYL6-F1
#
_cell.length_a   1.000
_cell.length_b   1.000
_cell.length_c   1.000
_cell.angle_alpha   90.00
_cell.angle_beta   90.00
_cell.angle_gamma   90.00
#
_symmetry.space_group_name_H-M   'P 1'
#
loop_
_entity.id
_entity.type
_entity.pdbx_description
1 polymer ?
#
loop_
_entity_poly.entity_id
_entity_poly.type
_entity_poly.pdbx_seq_one_letter_code
_entity_poly.pdbx_strand_id
1 'polypeptide(L)'
;MKGACILAWLFSSLGVWRLARPETQDPAKCQRAEHPVVSYKEIGPWLREFRAENAVDFSRLTFDPGQKELVVGARNYLFRLELEDLSLIQAVEWECDEATKKACYSKGKSKEECQNYIRVLLVGGEH
;
A
#
# COMPACT_ATOMS: atom_id res chain seq x y z
N MET A 1 42.35 -12.68 16.67
CA MET A 1 42.31 -13.01 18.12
C MET A 1 40.85 -13.09 18.54
N LYS A 2 40.49 -14.16 19.24
CA LYS A 2 39.12 -14.52 19.62
C LYS A 2 38.54 -13.49 20.60
N GLY A 3 37.25 -13.19 20.45
CA GLY A 3 36.52 -12.34 21.38
C GLY A 3 35.02 -12.39 21.10
N ALA A 4 34.40 -13.57 21.19
CA ALA A 4 32.94 -13.67 21.24
C ALA A 4 32.50 -13.21 22.63
N CYS A 5 31.93 -12.02 22.73
CA CYS A 5 31.30 -11.53 23.95
C CYS A 5 29.89 -12.13 24.01
N ILE A 6 29.72 -13.21 24.78
CA ILE A 6 28.43 -13.82 25.05
C ILE A 6 27.83 -13.08 26.25
N LEU A 7 26.82 -12.26 25.99
CA LEU A 7 25.92 -11.79 27.05
C LEU A 7 24.68 -12.69 27.03
N ALA A 8 24.69 -13.69 27.91
CA ALA A 8 23.48 -14.35 28.39
C ALA A 8 22.84 -13.52 29.52
N TRP A 9 21.74 -14.01 30.10
CA TRP A 9 20.87 -13.48 31.18
C TRP A 9 19.56 -12.89 30.62
N LEU A 10 18.33 -13.34 30.95
CA LEU A 10 17.74 -14.22 31.98
C LEU A 10 16.40 -14.78 31.45
N PHE A 11 15.88 -15.85 32.05
CA PHE A 11 14.51 -16.03 32.56
C PHE A 11 14.17 -17.51 32.85
N SER A 12 13.88 -17.77 34.12
CA SER A 12 12.97 -18.75 34.74
C SER A 12 12.78 -20.16 34.15
N SER A 13 12.72 -21.13 35.05
CA SER A 13 12.85 -22.58 34.88
C SER A 13 11.74 -23.32 34.13
N LEU A 14 10.84 -22.65 33.39
CA LEU A 14 9.75 -23.32 32.66
C LEU A 14 9.49 -22.63 31.31
N GLY A 15 10.25 -22.97 30.28
CA GLY A 15 9.96 -22.50 28.93
C GLY A 15 11.13 -22.72 27.98
N VAL A 16 10.85 -23.31 26.83
CA VAL A 16 11.84 -23.60 25.78
C VAL A 16 12.56 -22.32 25.36
N TRP A 17 13.85 -22.25 25.67
CA TRP A 17 14.73 -21.17 25.24
C TRP A 17 14.90 -21.20 23.72
N ARG A 18 14.19 -20.33 23.00
CA ARG A 18 14.59 -20.00 21.63
C ARG A 18 15.63 -18.89 21.70
N LEU A 19 16.90 -19.26 21.46
CA LEU A 19 17.97 -18.31 21.17
C LEU A 19 17.56 -17.48 19.94
N ALA A 20 17.16 -16.23 20.18
CA ALA A 20 17.05 -15.23 19.11
C ALA A 20 18.46 -14.94 18.63
N ARG A 21 18.87 -15.61 17.54
CA ARG A 21 20.15 -15.37 16.88
C ARG A 21 20.08 -13.99 16.22
N PRO A 22 21.05 -13.09 16.46
CA PRO A 22 21.11 -11.84 15.71
C PRO A 22 21.32 -12.21 14.24
N GLU A 23 20.50 -11.68 13.33
CA GLU A 23 20.76 -11.77 11.90
C GLU A 23 22.07 -11.05 11.61
N THR A 24 23.16 -11.79 11.49
CA THR A 24 24.41 -11.27 10.95
C THR A 24 24.17 -10.99 9.48
N GLN A 25 24.01 -9.71 9.10
CA GLN A 25 24.01 -9.30 7.70
C GLN A 25 25.37 -9.68 7.10
N ASP A 26 25.37 -10.74 6.28
CA ASP A 26 26.55 -11.21 5.58
C ASP A 26 27.00 -10.13 4.57
N PRO A 27 28.18 -9.51 4.75
CA PRO A 27 28.68 -8.45 3.87
C PRO A 27 28.85 -8.92 2.42
N ALA A 28 28.92 -10.23 2.16
CA ALA A 28 28.95 -10.78 0.81
C ALA A 28 27.60 -10.64 0.06
N LYS A 29 26.49 -10.37 0.76
CA LYS A 29 25.16 -10.21 0.14
C LYS A 29 25.07 -8.96 -0.74
N CYS A 30 25.77 -7.87 -0.38
CA CYS A 30 25.77 -6.61 -1.13
C CYS A 30 26.69 -6.60 -2.36
N GLN A 31 27.53 -7.64 -2.55
CA GLN A 31 28.49 -7.74 -3.66
C GLN A 31 28.01 -8.65 -4.80
N ARG A 32 26.82 -9.25 -4.69
CA ARG A 32 26.29 -10.11 -5.76
C ARG A 32 25.83 -9.26 -6.94
N ALA A 33 26.16 -9.69 -8.15
CA ALA A 33 25.69 -9.10 -9.40
C ALA A 33 24.22 -9.44 -9.73
N GLU A 34 23.52 -10.15 -8.84
CA GLU A 34 22.13 -10.54 -8.99
C GLU A 34 21.21 -9.52 -8.31
N HIS A 35 20.08 -9.21 -8.95
CA HIS A 35 19.06 -8.38 -8.32
C HIS A 35 18.46 -9.11 -7.12
N PRO A 36 18.41 -8.50 -5.93
CA PRO A 36 17.81 -9.12 -4.77
C PRO A 36 16.32 -9.35 -5.00
N VAL A 37 15.88 -10.60 -4.85
CA VAL A 37 14.47 -10.95 -4.82
C VAL A 37 14.03 -10.99 -3.37
N VAL A 38 13.03 -10.18 -3.04
CA VAL A 38 12.46 -10.08 -1.69
C VAL A 38 11.00 -10.52 -1.77
N SER A 39 10.60 -11.40 -0.86
CA SER A 39 9.21 -11.88 -0.77
C SER A 39 8.30 -10.82 -0.15
N TYR A 40 7.01 -10.90 -0.47
CA TYR A 40 6.00 -10.03 0.14
C TYR A 40 6.02 -10.07 1.69
N LYS A 41 6.26 -11.26 2.27
CA LYS A 41 6.32 -11.43 3.73
C LYS A 41 7.48 -10.67 4.37
N GLU A 42 8.60 -10.55 3.67
CA GLU A 42 9.79 -9.85 4.16
C GLU A 42 9.60 -8.33 4.16
N ILE A 43 8.88 -7.78 3.18
CA ILE A 43 8.57 -6.34 3.13
C ILE A 43 7.37 -5.96 4.02
N GLY A 44 6.56 -6.93 4.45
CA GLY A 44 5.34 -6.73 5.23
C GLY A 44 5.43 -5.70 6.39
N PRO A 45 6.45 -5.74 7.27
CA PRO A 45 6.59 -4.77 8.36
C PRO A 45 6.73 -3.30 7.92
N TRP A 46 7.16 -3.08 6.67
CA TRP A 46 7.43 -1.77 6.09
C TRP A 46 6.31 -1.31 5.15
N LEU A 47 5.33 -2.18 4.87
CA LEU A 47 4.20 -1.84 4.01
C LEU A 47 3.15 -1.05 4.79
N ARG A 48 2.54 -0.11 4.08
CA ARG A 48 1.31 0.58 4.46
C ARG A 48 0.25 0.18 3.48
N GLU A 49 -0.94 -0.12 3.98
CA GLU A 49 -2.02 -0.66 3.18
C GLU A 49 -3.31 0.09 3.50
N PHE A 50 -3.92 0.65 2.47
CA PHE A 50 -5.25 1.24 2.54
C PHE A 50 -6.26 0.28 1.89
N ARG A 51 -7.39 0.10 2.55
CA ARG A 51 -8.56 -0.62 2.04
C ARG A 51 -9.81 0.16 2.37
N ALA A 52 -10.77 0.17 1.45
CA ALA A 52 -12.10 0.70 1.66
C ALA A 52 -13.15 -0.35 1.27
N GLU A 53 -14.24 -0.40 2.02
CA GLU A 53 -15.34 -1.33 1.74
C GLU A 53 -15.97 -1.00 0.38
N ASN A 54 -16.29 -2.02 -0.43
CA ASN A 54 -16.92 -1.89 -1.76
C ASN A 54 -16.10 -1.12 -2.82
N ALA A 55 -14.93 -0.60 -2.46
CA ALA A 55 -14.01 0.06 -3.39
C ALA A 55 -13.06 -0.97 -4.01
N VAL A 56 -12.94 -0.92 -5.33
CA VAL A 56 -12.05 -1.76 -6.14
C VAL A 56 -11.40 -0.89 -7.23
N ASP A 57 -10.45 -1.46 -7.97
CA ASP A 57 -9.83 -0.81 -9.12
C ASP A 57 -9.16 0.54 -8.80
N PHE A 58 -8.40 0.57 -7.69
CA PHE A 58 -7.48 1.66 -7.32
C PHE A 58 -6.42 1.83 -8.41
N SER A 59 -6.71 2.63 -9.41
CA SER A 59 -5.98 2.66 -10.68
C SER A 59 -5.32 4.00 -10.97
N ARG A 60 -5.67 5.05 -10.20
CA ARG A 60 -5.03 6.36 -10.31
C ARG A 60 -4.53 6.83 -8.95
N LEU A 61 -3.28 7.28 -8.94
CA LEU A 61 -2.59 7.82 -7.77
C LEU A 61 -1.99 9.17 -8.16
N THR A 62 -2.14 10.19 -7.31
CA THR A 62 -1.54 11.51 -7.55
C THR A 62 -1.11 12.10 -6.23
N PHE A 63 0.18 12.45 -6.15
CA PHE A 63 0.75 13.11 -4.98
C PHE A 63 0.41 14.59 -5.02
N ASP A 64 -0.06 15.14 -3.89
CA ASP A 64 -0.16 16.57 -3.64
C ASP A 64 0.92 16.96 -2.61
N PRO A 65 2.10 17.44 -3.06
CA PRO A 65 3.17 17.83 -2.15
C PRO A 65 2.82 19.01 -1.25
N GLY A 66 1.91 19.89 -1.68
CA GLY A 66 1.50 21.07 -0.93
C GLY A 66 0.71 20.72 0.31
N GLN A 67 -0.16 19.71 0.19
CA GLN A 67 -0.96 19.20 1.31
C GLN A 67 -0.33 17.99 2.01
N LYS A 68 0.72 17.38 1.43
CA LYS A 68 1.31 16.10 1.87
C LYS A 68 0.30 14.96 1.84
N GLU A 69 -0.48 14.91 0.77
CA GLU A 69 -1.55 13.94 0.61
C GLU A 69 -1.33 13.08 -0.63
N LEU A 70 -1.88 11.88 -0.59
CA LEU A 70 -2.06 11.02 -1.74
C LEU A 70 -3.54 11.02 -2.15
N VAL A 71 -3.83 11.54 -3.33
CA VAL A 71 -5.17 11.47 -3.94
C VAL A 71 -5.25 10.19 -4.77
N VAL A 72 -6.26 9.36 -4.48
CA VAL A 72 -6.45 8.04 -5.10
C VAL A 72 -7.80 7.98 -5.80
N GLY A 73 -7.78 7.58 -7.06
CA GLY A 73 -8.95 7.27 -7.87
C GLY A 73 -9.18 5.77 -7.97
N ALA A 74 -10.40 5.35 -7.64
CA ALA A 74 -10.86 3.97 -7.71
C ALA A 74 -12.18 3.90 -8.50
N ARG A 75 -12.74 2.70 -8.71
CA ARG A 75 -14.08 2.56 -9.28
C ARG A 75 -15.11 3.19 -8.35
N ASN A 76 -15.83 4.20 -8.83
CA ASN A 76 -16.85 5.00 -8.13
C ASN A 76 -16.36 5.76 -6.90
N TYR A 77 -15.05 5.90 -6.68
CA TYR A 77 -14.54 6.55 -5.47
C TYR A 77 -13.33 7.43 -5.73
N LEU A 78 -13.26 8.51 -4.95
CA LEU A 78 -12.06 9.30 -4.71
C LEU A 78 -11.69 9.21 -3.23
N PHE A 79 -10.41 9.08 -2.96
CA PHE A 79 -9.85 9.10 -1.61
C PHE A 79 -8.74 10.13 -1.51
N ARG A 80 -8.66 10.78 -0.36
CA ARG A 80 -7.50 11.55 0.10
C ARG A 80 -6.93 10.82 1.29
N LEU A 81 -5.66 10.48 1.20
CA LEU A 81 -4.93 9.75 2.23
C LEU A 81 -3.73 10.58 2.70
N GLU A 82 -3.36 10.44 3.96
CA GLU A 82 -2.08 10.95 4.47
C GLU A 82 -0.94 10.24 3.73
N LEU A 83 0.08 10.99 3.32
CA LEU A 83 1.18 10.45 2.52
C LEU A 83 2.08 9.49 3.32
N GLU A 84 2.19 9.69 4.63
CA GLU A 84 3.11 8.96 5.50
C GLU A 84 2.65 7.52 5.82
N ASP A 85 1.35 7.31 6.04
CA ASP A 85 0.81 6.04 6.52
C ASP A 85 -0.43 5.54 5.77
N LEU A 86 -0.89 6.27 4.76
CA LEU A 86 -2.09 5.99 3.98
C LEU A 86 -3.39 6.01 4.80
N SER A 87 -3.39 6.67 5.96
CA SER A 87 -4.61 6.87 6.75
C SER A 87 -5.60 7.74 5.97
N LEU A 88 -6.89 7.45 6.16
CA LEU A 88 -7.95 8.11 5.42
C LEU A 88 -8.20 9.53 5.95
N ILE A 89 -8.02 10.53 5.09
CA ILE A 89 -8.45 11.91 5.36
C ILE A 89 -9.89 12.09 4.91
N GLN A 90 -10.19 11.70 3.66
CA GLN A 90 -11.51 11.88 3.06
C GLN A 90 -11.81 10.79 2.03
N ALA A 91 -13.06 10.32 2.02
CA ALA A 91 -13.61 9.47 0.96
C ALA A 91 -14.82 10.17 0.34
N VAL A 92 -14.93 10.10 -0.99
CA VAL A 92 -16.10 10.58 -1.73
C VAL A 92 -16.53 9.51 -2.71
N GLU A 93 -17.79 9.09 -2.61
CA GLU A 93 -18.42 8.30 -3.65
C GLU A 93 -18.76 9.19 -4.84
N TRP A 94 -18.36 8.74 -6.02
CA TRP A 94 -18.59 9.41 -7.28
C TRP A 94 -19.04 8.39 -8.33
N GLU A 95 -20.17 7.73 -8.05
CA GLU A 95 -20.79 6.81 -8.99
C GLU A 95 -21.51 7.53 -10.15
N CYS A 96 -21.80 6.78 -11.21
CA CYS A 96 -22.69 7.25 -12.27
C CYS A 96 -24.13 7.37 -11.74
N ASP A 97 -24.85 8.42 -12.13
CA ASP A 97 -26.28 8.50 -11.84
C ASP A 97 -27.10 7.41 -12.58
N GLU A 98 -28.33 7.17 -12.13
CA GLU A 98 -29.18 6.11 -12.66
C GLU A 98 -29.57 6.30 -14.13
N ALA A 99 -29.71 7.56 -14.58
CA ALA A 99 -30.01 7.85 -15.98
C ALA A 99 -28.83 7.46 -16.89
N THR A 100 -27.62 7.76 -16.46
CA THR A 100 -26.35 7.44 -17.13
C THR A 100 -26.12 5.92 -17.14
N LYS A 101 -26.34 5.24 -16.00
CA LYS A 101 -26.27 3.77 -15.93
C LYS A 101 -27.26 3.13 -16.90
N LYS A 102 -28.53 3.57 -16.91
CA LYS A 102 -29.55 3.07 -17.84
C LYS A 102 -29.19 3.32 -19.31
N ALA A 103 -28.67 4.50 -19.63
CA ALA A 103 -28.19 4.81 -20.97
C ALA A 103 -27.03 3.89 -21.38
N CYS A 104 -26.09 3.62 -20.48
CA CYS A 104 -25.00 2.67 -20.70
C CYS A 104 -25.52 1.24 -20.95
N TYR A 105 -26.44 0.74 -20.13
CA TYR A 105 -27.06 -0.58 -20.32
C TYR A 105 -27.84 -0.69 -21.62
N SER A 106 -28.51 0.38 -22.05
CA SER A 106 -29.23 0.38 -23.33
C SER A 106 -28.31 0.17 -24.55
N LYS A 107 -27.00 0.39 -24.37
CA LYS A 107 -25.95 0.11 -25.37
C LYS A 107 -25.38 -1.32 -25.26
N GLY A 108 -25.98 -2.19 -24.45
CA GLY A 108 -25.57 -3.59 -24.28
C GLY A 108 -24.33 -3.79 -23.39
N LYS A 109 -24.02 -2.82 -22.52
CA LYS A 109 -22.86 -2.86 -21.61
C LYS A 109 -23.18 -3.58 -20.29
N SER A 110 -22.18 -4.19 -19.67
CA SER A 110 -22.35 -4.91 -18.40
C SER A 110 -22.46 -3.97 -17.19
N LYS A 111 -22.86 -4.51 -16.03
CA LYS A 111 -22.88 -3.76 -14.76
C LYS A 111 -21.50 -3.21 -14.43
N GLU A 112 -20.45 -4.00 -14.65
CA GLU A 112 -19.05 -3.66 -14.38
C GLU A 112 -18.56 -2.58 -15.33
N GLU A 113 -18.92 -2.63 -16.62
CA GLU A 113 -18.54 -1.58 -17.58
C GLU A 113 -19.23 -0.23 -17.28
N CYS A 114 -20.46 -0.26 -16.76
CA CYS A 114 -21.26 0.94 -16.50
C CYS A 114 -21.01 1.57 -15.12
N GLN A 115 -19.74 1.75 -14.78
CA GLN A 115 -19.28 2.32 -13.51
C GLN A 115 -18.38 3.52 -13.79
N ASN A 116 -18.24 4.42 -12.84
CA ASN A 116 -17.31 5.54 -13.00
C ASN A 116 -15.89 5.07 -12.66
N TYR A 117 -15.02 4.96 -13.66
CA TYR A 117 -13.62 4.62 -13.46
C TYR A 117 -12.77 5.89 -13.54
N ILE A 118 -12.18 6.30 -12.43
CA ILE A 118 -11.30 7.47 -12.40
C ILE A 118 -10.02 7.17 -13.18
N ARG A 119 -9.85 7.82 -14.34
CA ARG A 119 -8.67 7.63 -15.21
C ARG A 119 -7.66 8.78 -15.14
N VAL A 120 -8.11 9.96 -14.76
CA VAL A 120 -7.30 11.17 -14.73
C VAL A 120 -7.48 11.86 -13.38
N LEU A 121 -6.36 12.06 -12.70
CA LEU A 121 -6.23 12.93 -11.53
C LEU A 121 -4.98 13.76 -11.77
N LEU A 122 -5.13 15.07 -11.62
CA LEU A 122 -4.09 16.06 -11.81
C LEU A 122 -4.16 16.99 -10.60
N VAL A 123 -3.03 17.22 -9.95
CA VAL A 123 -2.90 18.27 -8.95
C VAL A 123 -2.51 19.54 -9.70
N GLY A 124 -3.33 20.58 -9.58
CA GLY A 124 -3.05 21.87 -10.18
C GLY A 124 -2.06 22.65 -9.30
N GLY A 125 -0.99 23.16 -9.90
CA GLY A 125 -0.06 24.08 -9.25
C GLY A 125 0.76 24.84 -10.30
N GLU A 126 0.88 26.15 -10.13
CA GLU A 126 1.93 26.94 -10.77
C GLU A 126 3.26 26.65 -10.07
N HIS A 127 4.29 26.34 -10.85
CA HIS A 127 5.66 26.24 -10.39
C HIS A 127 6.26 27.61 -10.12
#